data_AF-M9NCJ2-F1
#
_entry.id   AF-M9NCJ2-F1
#
_cell.length_a   1.000
_cell.length_b   1.000
_cell.length_c   1.000
_cell.angle_alpha   90.00
_cell.angle_beta   90.00
_cell.angle_gamma   90.00
#
_symmetry.space_group_name_H-M   'P 1'
#
loop_
_entity.id
_entity.type
_entity.pdbx_description
1 polymer ?
#
loop_
_entity_poly.entity_id
_entity_poly.type
_entity_poly.pdbx_seq_one_letter_code
_entity_poly.pdbx_strand_id
1 'polypeptide(L)'
;NDLVASLPVTLELGAVKIYQSGMSTAVETDFGLLVTFDGQHYASISIPGSYINSTCGLCGNYNKNPLDDFLRPDGRPAMSVLDLGESWRVYHPEWKCDSGCVDNCTQCDTATEALYFGPDYCGFLNRTDGPLWECGTVMDPTAFVHSCVYDLCSVRDNGTLLCQAIQAYALVCQGLGIPIGDWRI
;
A
#
# COMPACT_ATOMS: atom_id res chain seq x y z
N ASN A 1 -24.55 -9.03 6.38
CA ASN A 1 -25.26 -9.90 7.34
C ASN A 1 -24.75 -9.75 8.77
N ASP A 2 -23.91 -8.77 9.10
CA ASP A 2 -23.46 -8.44 10.47
C ASP A 2 -23.04 -9.64 11.33
N LEU A 3 -22.54 -10.69 10.67
CA LEU A 3 -22.12 -11.95 11.27
C LEU A 3 -20.64 -11.85 11.59
N VAL A 4 -20.31 -12.00 12.87
CA VAL A 4 -18.94 -12.08 13.35
C VAL A 4 -18.52 -13.55 13.37
N ALA A 5 -17.36 -13.86 12.79
CA ALA A 5 -16.78 -15.19 12.77
C ALA A 5 -15.31 -15.16 13.17
N SER A 6 -14.84 -16.24 13.80
CA SER A 6 -13.40 -16.45 14.04
C SER A 6 -12.73 -16.99 12.79
N LEU A 7 -11.51 -16.53 12.51
CA LEU A 7 -10.71 -17.02 11.39
C LEU A 7 -10.02 -18.37 11.74
N PRO A 8 -9.80 -19.26 10.76
CA PRO A 8 -10.16 -19.13 9.35
C PRO A 8 -11.65 -19.40 9.08
N VAL A 9 -12.22 -18.74 8.08
CA VAL A 9 -13.60 -18.99 7.61
C VAL A 9 -13.61 -19.25 6.11
N THR A 10 -14.48 -20.17 5.68
CA THR A 10 -14.76 -20.46 4.27
C THR A 10 -16.23 -20.20 4.01
N LEU A 11 -16.52 -19.41 2.98
CA LEU A 11 -17.87 -19.01 2.58
C LEU A 11 -18.17 -19.55 1.18
N GLU A 12 -19.44 -19.52 0.78
CA GLU A 12 -19.88 -19.83 -0.59
C GLU A 12 -19.28 -21.12 -1.16
N LEU A 13 -19.35 -22.21 -0.39
CA LEU A 13 -18.84 -23.54 -0.78
C LEU A 13 -17.35 -23.57 -1.16
N GLY A 14 -16.55 -22.64 -0.65
CA GLY A 14 -15.11 -22.55 -0.95
C GLY A 14 -14.73 -21.38 -1.84
N ALA A 15 -15.70 -20.64 -2.40
CA ALA A 15 -15.43 -19.53 -3.31
C ALA A 15 -14.73 -18.35 -2.62
N VAL A 16 -14.88 -18.20 -1.30
CA VAL A 16 -14.18 -17.18 -0.51
C VAL A 16 -13.57 -17.83 0.73
N LYS A 17 -12.27 -17.63 0.93
CA LYS A 17 -11.53 -18.04 2.13
C LYS A 17 -10.97 -16.80 2.80
N ILE A 18 -11.14 -16.72 4.11
CA ILE A 18 -10.59 -15.64 4.93
C ILE A 18 -9.77 -16.27 6.03
N TYR A 19 -8.50 -15.87 6.15
CA TYR A 19 -7.56 -16.47 7.07
C TYR A 19 -6.50 -15.48 7.53
N GLN A 20 -5.79 -15.82 8.61
CA GLN A 20 -4.65 -15.04 9.07
C GLN A 20 -3.39 -15.45 8.30
N SER A 21 -2.71 -14.48 7.70
CA SER A 21 -1.45 -14.65 6.98
C SER A 21 -0.40 -13.74 7.61
N GLY A 22 0.42 -14.31 8.50
CA GLY A 22 1.35 -13.54 9.33
C GLY A 22 0.60 -12.51 10.20
N MET A 23 0.92 -11.23 10.01
CA MET A 23 0.27 -10.11 10.69
C MET A 23 -0.97 -9.58 9.97
N SER A 24 -1.31 -10.11 8.81
CA SER A 24 -2.43 -9.62 7.99
C SER A 24 -3.60 -10.59 7.97
N THR A 25 -4.79 -10.07 7.72
CA THR A 25 -5.95 -10.86 7.30
C THR A 25 -5.94 -10.95 5.79
N ALA A 26 -6.02 -12.18 5.26
CA ALA A 26 -6.10 -12.46 3.84
C ALA A 26 -7.53 -12.85 3.46
N VAL A 27 -8.00 -12.31 2.33
CA VAL A 27 -9.22 -12.73 1.64
C VAL A 27 -8.80 -13.27 0.28
N GLU A 28 -9.03 -14.55 0.07
CA GLU A 28 -8.70 -15.27 -1.16
C GLU A 28 -9.99 -15.76 -1.80
N THR A 29 -10.12 -15.55 -3.12
CA THR A 29 -11.28 -15.99 -3.89
C THR A 29 -10.91 -17.06 -4.90
N ASP A 30 -11.89 -17.86 -5.32
CA ASP A 30 -11.73 -18.89 -6.35
C ASP A 30 -11.44 -18.33 -7.75
N PHE A 31 -11.79 -17.07 -8.00
CA PHE A 31 -11.41 -16.32 -9.21
C PHE A 31 -10.00 -15.69 -9.12
N GLY A 32 -9.27 -15.96 -8.04
CA GLY A 32 -7.85 -15.65 -7.90
C GLY A 32 -7.54 -14.25 -7.36
N LEU A 33 -8.53 -13.49 -6.89
CA LEU A 33 -8.29 -12.27 -6.14
C LEU A 33 -7.75 -12.62 -4.76
N LEU A 34 -6.63 -11.98 -4.40
CA LEU A 34 -6.07 -12.02 -3.06
C LEU A 34 -5.97 -10.59 -2.54
N VAL A 35 -6.65 -10.32 -1.43
CA VAL A 35 -6.54 -9.07 -0.69
C VAL A 35 -5.93 -9.37 0.67
N THR A 36 -4.88 -8.66 1.06
CA THR A 36 -4.34 -8.72 2.43
C THR A 36 -4.44 -7.35 3.06
N PHE A 37 -4.89 -7.29 4.32
CA PHE A 37 -4.91 -6.05 5.10
C PHE A 37 -4.37 -6.32 6.50
N ASP A 38 -3.47 -5.47 6.96
CA ASP A 38 -2.85 -5.62 8.28
C ASP A 38 -3.69 -5.05 9.44
N GLY A 39 -4.89 -4.54 9.15
CA GLY A 39 -5.79 -3.99 10.14
C GLY A 39 -5.53 -2.52 10.47
N GLN A 40 -4.48 -1.90 9.92
CA GLN A 40 -4.12 -0.52 10.25
C GLN A 40 -3.87 0.35 9.02
N HIS A 41 -2.91 -0.01 8.18
CA HIS A 41 -2.29 0.96 7.26
C HIS A 41 -1.86 0.38 5.92
N TYR A 42 -1.63 -0.94 5.84
CA TYR A 42 -1.14 -1.57 4.62
C TYR A 42 -2.15 -2.56 4.08
N ALA A 43 -2.60 -2.31 2.85
CA ALA A 43 -3.40 -3.22 2.05
C ALA A 43 -2.65 -3.59 0.77
N SER A 44 -2.72 -4.86 0.38
CA SER A 44 -2.20 -5.37 -0.89
C SER A 44 -3.29 -6.11 -1.65
N ILE A 45 -3.29 -5.94 -2.96
CA ILE A 45 -4.23 -6.56 -3.88
C ILE A 45 -3.42 -7.27 -4.95
N SER A 46 -3.70 -8.55 -5.14
CA SER A 46 -3.14 -9.37 -6.22
C SER A 46 -4.27 -9.98 -7.03
N ILE A 47 -4.15 -9.91 -8.35
CA ILE A 47 -5.10 -10.47 -9.31
C ILE A 47 -4.34 -11.26 -10.39
N PRO A 48 -4.95 -12.28 -11.00
CA PRO A 48 -4.33 -13.02 -12.10
C PRO A 48 -4.16 -12.16 -13.35
N GLY A 49 -3.19 -12.53 -14.20
CA GLY A 49 -2.97 -11.86 -15.49
C GLY A 49 -4.15 -11.91 -16.47
N SER A 50 -5.16 -12.74 -16.22
CA SER A 50 -6.42 -12.75 -16.99
C SER A 50 -7.22 -11.45 -16.84
N TYR A 51 -6.91 -10.62 -15.84
CA TYR A 51 -7.57 -9.33 -15.61
C TYR A 51 -6.90 -8.15 -16.33
N ILE A 52 -5.88 -8.39 -17.16
CA ILE A 52 -5.25 -7.31 -17.97
C ILE A 52 -6.33 -6.53 -18.73
N ASN A 53 -6.23 -5.20 -18.73
CA ASN A 53 -7.20 -4.27 -19.31
C ASN A 53 -8.63 -4.35 -18.75
N SER A 54 -8.82 -5.03 -17.61
CA SER A 54 -10.15 -5.29 -17.03
C SER A 54 -10.33 -4.64 -15.65
N THR A 55 -9.34 -3.86 -15.19
CA THR A 55 -9.44 -3.12 -13.92
C THR A 55 -9.70 -1.64 -14.17
N CYS A 56 -10.26 -0.99 -13.15
CA CYS A 56 -10.32 0.46 -13.05
C CYS A 56 -10.31 0.83 -11.56
N GLY A 57 -9.83 2.03 -11.24
CA GLY A 57 -9.72 2.51 -9.87
C GLY A 57 -8.40 3.19 -9.62
N LEU A 58 -8.10 3.40 -8.33
CA LEU A 58 -6.86 4.03 -7.88
C LEU A 58 -5.60 3.21 -8.17
N CYS A 59 -5.74 1.91 -8.41
CA CYS A 59 -4.64 1.01 -8.80
C CYS A 59 -4.43 0.93 -10.32
N GLY A 60 -5.10 1.78 -11.11
CA GLY A 60 -4.93 1.83 -12.56
C GLY A 60 -5.73 0.79 -13.35
N ASN A 61 -5.37 0.63 -14.61
CA ASN A 61 -6.13 -0.16 -15.60
C ASN A 61 -5.51 -1.53 -15.93
N TYR A 62 -4.35 -1.82 -15.34
CA TYR A 62 -3.61 -3.08 -15.46
C TYR A 62 -3.28 -3.45 -16.93
N ASN A 63 -2.95 -2.46 -17.76
CA ASN A 63 -2.55 -2.66 -19.16
C ASN A 63 -1.02 -2.73 -19.39
N LYS A 64 -0.23 -2.69 -18.30
CA LYS A 64 1.25 -2.62 -18.28
C LYS A 64 1.86 -1.31 -18.77
N ASN A 65 1.07 -0.25 -18.89
CA ASN A 65 1.52 1.10 -19.22
C ASN A 65 1.31 2.05 -18.04
N PRO A 66 2.34 2.28 -17.20
CA PRO A 66 2.20 3.17 -16.04
C PRO A 66 1.89 4.63 -16.40
N LEU A 67 2.08 5.03 -17.67
CA LEU A 67 1.84 6.40 -18.12
C LEU A 67 0.34 6.74 -18.26
N ASP A 68 -0.54 5.75 -18.29
CA ASP A 68 -1.99 5.95 -18.42
C ASP A 68 -2.79 5.38 -17.26
N ASP A 69 -2.16 5.12 -16.11
CA ASP A 69 -2.85 4.59 -14.94
C ASP A 69 -3.65 5.65 -14.17
N PHE A 70 -3.38 6.94 -14.39
CA PHE A 70 -4.09 8.04 -13.72
C PHE A 70 -5.38 8.41 -14.46
N LEU A 71 -6.31 7.46 -14.53
CA LEU A 71 -7.63 7.64 -15.15
C LEU A 71 -8.71 7.88 -14.10
N ARG A 72 -9.61 8.80 -14.43
CA ARG A 72 -10.86 9.03 -13.72
C ARG A 72 -11.89 7.95 -14.07
N PRO A 73 -13.01 7.82 -13.33
CA PRO A 73 -14.06 6.85 -13.65
C PRO A 73 -14.68 7.01 -15.04
N ASP A 74 -14.61 8.20 -15.64
CA ASP A 74 -15.10 8.49 -16.99
C ASP A 74 -14.09 8.12 -18.09
N GLY A 75 -12.94 7.54 -17.72
CA GLY A 75 -11.87 7.13 -18.63
C GLY A 75 -10.96 8.27 -19.09
N ARG A 76 -11.12 9.49 -18.57
CA ARG A 76 -10.23 10.62 -18.90
C ARG A 76 -9.02 10.66 -17.96
N PRO A 77 -7.86 11.17 -18.42
CA PRO A 77 -6.73 11.43 -17.54
C PRO A 77 -7.09 12.42 -16.43
N ALA A 78 -6.67 12.13 -15.21
CA ALA A 78 -6.73 13.07 -14.10
C ALA A 78 -5.74 14.22 -14.29
N MET A 79 -6.10 15.41 -13.82
CA MET A 79 -5.23 16.61 -13.94
C MET A 79 -4.14 16.65 -12.87
N SER A 80 -4.32 15.93 -11.77
CA SER A 80 -3.39 15.81 -10.65
C SER A 80 -3.68 14.54 -9.84
N VAL A 81 -2.78 14.17 -8.94
CA VAL A 81 -3.01 13.06 -7.99
C VAL A 81 -4.22 13.35 -7.08
N LEU A 82 -4.43 14.62 -6.72
CA LEU A 82 -5.61 15.03 -5.95
C LEU A 82 -6.90 14.85 -6.76
N ASP A 83 -6.92 15.28 -8.04
CA ASP A 83 -8.08 15.07 -8.93
C ASP A 83 -8.37 13.57 -9.12
N LEU A 84 -7.32 12.74 -9.22
CA LEU A 84 -7.46 11.29 -9.28
C LEU A 84 -8.18 10.76 -8.02
N GLY A 85 -7.66 11.07 -6.82
CA GLY A 85 -8.25 10.65 -5.55
C GLY A 85 -9.71 11.09 -5.39
N GLU A 86 -9.99 12.37 -5.65
CA GLU A 86 -11.35 12.92 -5.54
C GLU A 86 -12.31 12.30 -6.56
N SER A 87 -11.85 12.01 -7.77
CA SER A 87 -12.70 11.46 -8.83
C SER A 87 -13.20 10.04 -8.52
N TRP A 88 -12.45 9.26 -7.74
CA TRP A 88 -12.80 7.89 -7.34
C TRP A 88 -13.54 7.80 -6.00
N ARG A 89 -13.89 8.94 -5.38
CA ARG A 89 -14.60 8.96 -4.10
C ARG A 89 -15.98 8.28 -4.22
N VAL A 90 -16.22 7.30 -3.36
CA VAL A 90 -17.52 6.63 -3.24
C VAL A 90 -18.39 7.38 -2.24
N TYR A 91 -19.60 7.75 -2.63
CA TYR A 91 -20.56 8.40 -1.74
C TYR A 91 -21.07 7.43 -0.68
N HIS A 92 -21.03 7.85 0.59
CA HIS A 92 -21.71 7.15 1.69
C HIS A 92 -22.70 8.11 2.39
N PRO A 93 -23.96 7.68 2.65
CA PRO A 93 -24.97 8.55 3.25
C PRO A 93 -24.59 9.12 4.63
N GLU A 94 -23.98 8.28 5.46
CA GLU A 94 -23.66 8.60 6.86
C GLU A 94 -22.22 9.07 7.08
N TRP A 95 -21.30 8.71 6.17
CA TRP A 95 -19.86 8.94 6.34
C TRP A 95 -19.39 9.84 5.22
N LYS A 96 -19.27 11.13 5.51
CA LYS A 96 -18.74 12.11 4.56
C LYS A 96 -17.24 12.23 4.76
N CYS A 97 -16.49 12.06 3.67
CA CYS A 97 -15.05 12.30 3.63
C CYS A 97 -14.79 13.62 2.91
N ASP A 98 -14.06 14.52 3.57
CA ASP A 98 -13.52 15.72 2.93
C ASP A 98 -12.32 15.34 2.06
N SER A 99 -11.91 16.24 1.16
CA SER A 99 -10.80 16.03 0.22
C SER A 99 -9.42 15.93 0.86
N GLY A 100 -9.36 15.80 2.19
CA GLY A 100 -8.14 15.75 2.97
C GLY A 100 -7.34 17.04 2.83
N CYS A 101 -6.03 16.88 2.66
CA CYS A 101 -5.12 17.98 2.41
C CYS A 101 -5.09 18.34 0.91
N VAL A 102 -5.50 19.56 0.58
CA VAL A 102 -5.58 20.07 -0.79
C VAL A 102 -4.29 20.78 -1.21
N ASP A 103 -3.60 21.43 -0.27
CA ASP A 103 -2.38 22.20 -0.51
C ASP A 103 -1.34 21.99 0.60
N ASN A 104 -0.09 21.76 0.20
CA ASN A 104 1.10 21.66 1.05
C ASN A 104 0.95 20.74 2.29
N CYS A 105 0.82 19.44 2.03
CA CYS A 105 0.63 18.40 3.06
C CYS A 105 1.91 18.03 3.81
N THR A 106 3.05 18.56 3.37
CA THR A 106 4.34 18.43 4.05
C THR A 106 4.53 19.57 5.04
N GLN A 107 4.87 19.23 6.28
CA GLN A 107 5.30 20.18 7.31
C GLN A 107 6.83 20.22 7.44
N CYS A 108 7.56 19.45 6.63
CA CYS A 108 9.02 19.44 6.65
C CYS A 108 9.59 20.66 5.94
N ASP A 109 10.66 21.21 6.51
CA ASP A 109 11.61 21.98 5.72
C ASP A 109 12.54 21.02 4.95
N THR A 110 13.31 21.58 4.01
CA THR A 110 14.24 20.81 3.18
C THR A 110 15.29 20.05 3.99
N ALA A 111 15.65 20.54 5.17
CA ALA A 111 16.64 19.89 6.03
C ALA A 111 16.05 18.66 6.73
N THR A 112 14.82 18.76 7.22
CA THR A 112 14.08 17.65 7.84
C THR A 112 13.76 16.57 6.82
N GLU A 113 13.34 16.96 5.62
CA GLU A 113 13.09 16.01 4.54
C GLU A 113 14.38 15.23 4.17
N ALA A 114 15.51 15.92 4.01
CA ALA A 114 16.80 15.30 3.76
C ALA A 114 17.25 14.36 4.89
N LEU A 115 16.94 14.69 6.16
CA LEU A 115 17.18 13.81 7.30
C LEU A 115 16.40 12.49 7.16
N TYR A 116 15.12 12.56 6.80
CA TYR A 116 14.28 11.36 6.65
C TYR A 116 14.67 10.49 5.46
N PHE A 117 15.25 11.06 4.41
CA PHE A 117 15.90 10.26 3.35
C PHE A 117 17.19 9.55 3.82
N GLY A 118 17.72 9.91 4.99
CA GLY A 118 18.90 9.30 5.57
C GLY A 118 18.73 7.83 5.96
N PRO A 119 19.84 7.09 6.13
CA PRO A 119 19.85 5.64 6.40
C PRO A 119 19.28 5.25 7.76
N ASP A 120 19.19 6.20 8.70
CA ASP A 120 18.62 6.00 10.04
C ASP A 120 17.08 6.16 10.06
N TYR A 121 16.49 6.57 8.93
CA TYR A 121 15.05 6.76 8.74
C TYR A 121 14.59 5.97 7.50
N CYS A 122 13.88 6.61 6.56
CA CYS A 122 13.29 5.94 5.40
C CYS A 122 14.36 5.38 4.46
N GLY A 123 15.56 5.96 4.43
CA GLY A 123 16.71 5.44 3.68
C GLY A 123 17.16 4.05 4.14
N PHE A 124 16.72 3.57 5.31
CA PHE A 124 16.94 2.19 5.78
C PHE A 124 16.48 1.15 4.73
N LEU A 125 15.37 1.42 4.05
CA LEU A 125 14.81 0.53 3.01
C LEU A 125 15.72 0.34 1.80
N ASN A 126 16.61 1.30 1.54
CA ASN A 126 17.50 1.31 0.38
C ASN A 126 18.92 0.79 0.71
N ARG A 127 19.13 0.27 1.92
CA ARG A 127 20.44 -0.26 2.33
C ARG A 127 20.76 -1.55 1.60
N THR A 128 21.87 -1.55 0.88
CA THR A 128 22.41 -2.74 0.21
C THR A 128 23.16 -3.70 1.14
N ASP A 129 23.40 -3.28 2.38
CA ASP A 129 24.03 -4.05 3.46
C ASP A 129 23.07 -4.32 4.63
N GLY A 130 21.79 -4.00 4.48
CA GLY A 130 20.77 -4.08 5.53
C GLY A 130 19.94 -5.37 5.47
N PRO A 131 19.09 -5.66 6.47
CA PRO A 131 18.33 -6.90 6.56
C PRO A 131 17.30 -7.11 5.42
N LEU A 132 16.97 -6.05 4.67
CA LEU A 132 16.01 -6.09 3.56
C LEU A 132 16.69 -6.04 2.18
N TRP A 133 18.04 -6.11 2.11
CA TRP A 133 18.79 -5.87 0.88
C TRP A 133 18.42 -6.84 -0.25
N GLU A 134 18.17 -8.13 0.06
CA GLU A 134 17.78 -9.13 -0.94
C GLU A 134 16.47 -8.75 -1.63
N CYS A 135 15.53 -8.16 -0.88
CA CYS A 135 14.27 -7.69 -1.44
C CYS A 135 14.47 -6.52 -2.42
N GLY A 136 15.40 -5.61 -2.12
CA GLY A 136 15.77 -4.50 -3.01
C GLY A 136 16.29 -4.96 -4.38
N THR A 137 16.79 -6.19 -4.49
CA THR A 137 17.22 -6.75 -5.78
C THR A 137 16.07 -7.22 -6.68
N VAL A 138 14.89 -7.43 -6.08
CA VAL A 138 13.68 -7.92 -6.78
C VAL A 138 12.63 -6.82 -6.90
N MET A 139 12.48 -5.99 -5.87
CA MET A 139 11.49 -4.93 -5.77
C MET A 139 12.16 -3.61 -5.37
N ASP A 140 12.10 -2.62 -6.25
CA ASP A 140 12.65 -1.29 -6.00
C ASP A 140 11.99 -0.62 -4.78
N PRO A 141 12.75 -0.28 -3.71
CA PRO A 141 12.21 0.34 -2.50
C PRO A 141 11.84 1.81 -2.69
N THR A 142 12.18 2.45 -3.82
CA THR A 142 12.05 3.90 -4.03
C THR A 142 10.66 4.43 -3.67
N ALA A 143 9.58 3.79 -4.14
CA ALA A 143 8.21 4.22 -3.82
C ALA A 143 7.91 4.16 -2.31
N PHE A 144 8.41 3.14 -1.61
CA PHE A 144 8.25 3.00 -0.16
C PHE A 144 9.06 4.04 0.61
N VAL A 145 10.28 4.36 0.15
CA VAL A 145 11.12 5.42 0.74
C VAL A 145 10.41 6.77 0.62
N HIS A 146 9.91 7.12 -0.57
CA HIS A 146 9.21 8.39 -0.78
C HIS A 146 7.90 8.47 0.02
N SER A 147 7.14 7.38 0.09
CA SER A 147 5.93 7.32 0.93
C SER A 147 6.27 7.51 2.41
N CYS A 148 7.31 6.84 2.91
CA CYS A 148 7.77 6.97 4.28
C CYS A 148 8.15 8.42 4.63
N VAL A 149 8.91 9.10 3.76
CA VAL A 149 9.30 10.50 3.98
C VAL A 149 8.07 11.40 3.99
N TYR A 150 7.14 11.19 3.05
CA TYR A 150 5.89 11.92 3.00
C TYR A 150 5.09 11.77 4.30
N ASP A 151 4.91 10.54 4.79
CA ASP A 151 4.15 10.27 6.01
C ASP A 151 4.79 10.93 7.24
N LEU A 152 6.11 10.79 7.40
CA LEU A 152 6.86 11.44 8.50
C LEU A 152 6.84 12.98 8.40
N CYS A 153 6.66 13.53 7.21
CA CYS A 153 6.52 14.96 7.00
C CYS A 153 5.10 15.47 7.18
N SER A 154 4.08 14.62 7.00
CA SER A 154 2.68 14.99 7.23
C SER A 154 2.30 14.96 8.71
N VAL A 155 2.96 14.12 9.52
CA VAL A 155 2.70 14.03 10.97
C VAL A 155 4.02 13.97 11.73
N ARG A 156 4.21 14.86 12.71
CA ARG A 156 5.30 14.72 13.70
C ARG A 156 4.97 13.57 14.65
N ASP A 157 5.35 12.36 14.29
CA ASP A 157 5.16 11.15 15.08
C ASP A 157 6.47 10.62 15.69
N ASN A 158 6.37 9.84 16.76
CA ASN A 158 7.50 9.27 17.50
C ASN A 158 8.07 7.99 16.83
N GLY A 159 8.11 7.94 15.50
CA GLY A 159 8.70 6.83 14.74
C GLY A 159 7.78 5.63 14.47
N THR A 160 6.51 5.68 14.85
CA THR A 160 5.49 4.67 14.49
C THR A 160 5.36 4.56 12.97
N LEU A 161 5.27 5.71 12.29
CA LEU A 161 5.16 5.79 10.83
C LEU A 161 6.38 5.20 10.10
N LEU A 162 7.59 5.39 10.66
CA LEU A 162 8.80 4.77 10.13
C LEU A 162 8.71 3.25 10.21
N CYS A 163 8.37 2.71 11.38
CA CYS A 163 8.22 1.27 11.59
C CYS A 163 7.13 0.68 10.68
N GLN A 164 6.04 1.42 10.49
CA GLN A 164 4.93 1.08 9.60
C GLN A 164 5.39 1.00 8.13
N ALA A 165 6.11 2.01 7.64
CA ALA A 165 6.66 1.97 6.29
C ALA A 165 7.64 0.80 6.08
N ILE A 166 8.48 0.50 7.07
CA ILE A 166 9.38 -0.67 7.03
C ILE A 166 8.59 -1.98 7.05
N GLN A 167 7.53 -2.07 7.86
CA GLN A 167 6.64 -3.23 7.89
C GLN A 167 5.98 -3.47 6.54
N ALA A 168 5.47 -2.43 5.88
CA ALA A 168 4.82 -2.54 4.58
C ALA A 168 5.77 -3.13 3.52
N TYR A 169 7.01 -2.66 3.46
CA TYR A 169 8.00 -3.20 2.52
C TYR A 169 8.37 -4.65 2.87
N ALA A 170 8.63 -4.95 4.14
CA ALA A 170 8.91 -6.32 4.60
C ALA A 170 7.77 -7.32 4.28
N LEU A 171 6.50 -6.91 4.41
CA LEU A 171 5.34 -7.73 4.06
C LEU A 171 5.31 -8.06 2.56
N VAL A 172 5.67 -7.12 1.69
CA VAL A 172 5.79 -7.39 0.24
C VAL A 172 6.87 -8.43 -0.03
N CYS A 173 8.06 -8.26 0.57
CA CYS A 173 9.18 -9.19 0.41
C CYS A 173 8.80 -10.62 0.83
N GLN A 174 8.16 -10.74 1.99
CA GLN A 174 7.68 -12.03 2.51
C GLN A 174 6.59 -12.63 1.63
N GLY A 175 5.67 -11.80 1.10
CA GLY A 175 4.65 -12.23 0.14
C GLY A 175 5.22 -12.79 -1.17
N LEU A 176 6.40 -12.31 -1.58
CA LEU A 176 7.16 -12.84 -2.71
C LEU A 176 8.05 -14.04 -2.35
N GLY A 177 8.07 -14.47 -1.09
CA GLY A 177 8.92 -15.55 -0.60
C GLY A 177 10.41 -15.18 -0.51
N ILE A 178 10.75 -13.90 -0.51
CA ILE A 178 12.12 -13.42 -0.41
C ILE A 178 12.56 -13.47 1.06
N PRO A 179 13.71 -14.07 1.38
CA PRO A 179 14.27 -14.03 2.73
C PRO A 179 14.53 -12.60 3.18
N ILE A 180 14.19 -12.28 4.43
CA ILE A 180 14.55 -11.02 5.08
C ILE A 180 15.20 -11.30 6.43
N GLY A 181 16.18 -10.48 6.80
CA GLY A 181 16.82 -10.53 8.10
C GLY A 181 16.01 -9.84 9.20
N ASP A 182 16.54 -9.88 10.42
CA ASP A 182 15.93 -9.19 11.57
C ASP A 182 16.03 -7.67 11.41
N TRP A 183 14.89 -7.03 11.12
CA TRP A 183 14.77 -5.59 10.94
C TRP A 183 14.05 -4.88 12.09
N ARG A 184 13.33 -5.64 12.94
CA ARG A 184 12.67 -5.13 14.15
C ARG A 184 13.65 -5.26 15.32
N ILE A 185 14.39 -4.19 15.58
CA ILE A 185 15.37 -4.08 16.67
C ILE A 185 14.96 -3.04 17.69
#